data_AF-A0A856MIJ8-F1
#
_entry.id   AF-A0A856MIJ8-F1
#
_cell.length_a   1.000
_cell.length_b   1.000
_cell.length_c   1.000
_cell.angle_alpha   90.00
_cell.angle_beta   90.00
_cell.angle_gamma   90.00
#
_symmetry.space_group_name_H-M   'P 1'
#
loop_
_entity.id
_entity.type
_entity.pdbx_description
1 polymer ?
#
loop_
_entity_poly.entity_id
_entity_poly.type
_entity_poly.pdbx_seq_one_letter_code
_entity_poly.pdbx_strand_id
1 'polypeptide(L)'
;MNSQPPLPNNELDRLNSLRQYQILDTHPEKVFDDLTFLAAQICHTPIAIISLLDGSRQWFKSKVGLTAPETSRDLAFCAYTILQEKPLIVRNALADSRFATNALVLGDPNIRFYAGAPLITPEGFRLGSLCVIDIMPRDLSLEQVESLRVLSSQVMAQFELRRHAITLSHNIIQQQQAAQQFRQQHDFIEVFYRRGEEKARKEDYKGAILDFNEFLRLNPNGFKAYYNRGLARQKVGDYQGAMIDFDKYLQFNPNDVEARQNRGLLRFELGDYKGAVADYSNAMHPLPNNLIAGDMGFTYSEVEKKEAVVEHTHYLEIHSSDMDMDTDINISQTHTHSILENDSNTFEDSIQYLPFNSDDAEGYVTLSHTQYQPEESTATLLLSSNEAKLYLQRGNARCDLNDYSGAIEDYTQSLKMDPHDPQAYVRRGNARFLLKDYRGAIDDYTQCLWINPNDAKTYISRGNVYCELEDYTAAIKDYTQCLELNSNNAEAYINRANARSRQKDYHSAIEDYTDFLRLNPNDAKAYISRGNARSKLKDYSGAIEDYKRVWSKAIEQLPKLSSEQM
;
A
#
# COMPACT_ATOMS: atom_id res chain seq x y z
N MET A 1 -66.91 -33.54 35.53
CA MET A 1 -66.46 -32.65 34.44
C MET A 1 -64.97 -32.45 34.63
N ASN A 2 -64.12 -33.14 33.86
CA ASN A 2 -62.68 -32.85 33.87
C ASN A 2 -62.50 -31.50 33.16
N SER A 3 -62.47 -30.41 33.91
CA SER A 3 -62.18 -29.09 33.35
C SER A 3 -60.70 -29.05 33.00
N GLN A 4 -60.38 -29.11 31.70
CA GLN A 4 -59.04 -28.81 31.23
C GLN A 4 -58.63 -27.40 31.71
N PRO A 5 -57.35 -27.18 32.06
CA PRO A 5 -56.88 -25.88 32.48
C PRO A 5 -57.16 -24.80 31.42
N PRO A 6 -57.53 -23.57 31.82
CA PRO A 6 -57.79 -22.51 30.85
C PRO A 6 -56.51 -22.15 30.07
N LEU A 7 -56.68 -21.79 28.80
CA LEU A 7 -55.59 -21.24 27.99
C LEU A 7 -55.51 -19.71 28.15
N PRO A 8 -54.30 -19.12 28.19
CA PRO A 8 -54.12 -17.68 28.05
C PRO A 8 -54.70 -17.16 26.73
N ASN A 9 -55.24 -15.93 26.75
CA ASN A 9 -55.78 -15.27 25.54
C ASN A 9 -54.73 -15.08 24.43
N ASN A 10 -53.44 -15.05 24.78
CA ASN A 10 -52.30 -14.85 23.89
C ASN A 10 -51.42 -16.12 23.75
N GLU A 11 -52.02 -17.31 23.83
CA GLU A 11 -51.29 -18.58 23.88
C GLU A 11 -50.33 -18.79 22.69
N LEU A 12 -50.72 -18.40 21.48
CA LEU A 12 -49.87 -18.56 20.28
C LEU A 12 -48.58 -17.72 20.39
N ASP A 13 -48.71 -16.44 20.76
CA ASP A 13 -47.58 -15.51 20.90
C ASP A 13 -46.69 -15.90 22.09
N ARG A 14 -47.29 -16.36 23.19
CA ARG A 14 -46.58 -16.91 24.35
C ARG A 14 -45.74 -18.12 23.97
N LEU A 15 -46.29 -19.05 23.17
CA LEU A 15 -45.56 -20.22 22.67
C LEU A 15 -44.44 -19.82 21.69
N ASN A 16 -44.68 -18.80 20.84
CA ASN A 16 -43.62 -18.22 19.99
C ASN A 16 -42.49 -17.62 20.84
N SER A 17 -42.83 -16.86 21.88
CA SER A 17 -41.87 -16.29 22.83
C SER A 17 -41.07 -17.40 23.54
N LEU A 18 -41.73 -18.44 24.07
CA LEU A 18 -41.06 -19.59 24.69
C LEU A 18 -40.05 -20.25 23.75
N ARG A 19 -40.40 -20.45 22.47
CA ARG A 19 -39.50 -21.04 21.47
C ARG A 19 -38.24 -20.22 21.22
N GLN A 20 -38.31 -18.89 21.30
CA GLN A 20 -37.16 -18.01 21.09
C GLN A 20 -36.04 -18.22 22.12
N TYR A 21 -36.36 -18.69 23.34
CA TYR A 21 -35.35 -18.97 24.37
C TYR A 21 -34.58 -20.27 24.12
N GLN A 22 -35.03 -21.14 23.20
CA GLN A 22 -34.39 -22.42 22.88
C GLN A 22 -34.01 -23.22 24.14
N ILE A 23 -34.92 -23.27 25.11
CA ILE A 23 -34.67 -23.75 26.47
C ILE A 23 -35.29 -25.11 26.78
N LEU A 24 -36.37 -25.48 26.08
CA LEU A 24 -37.01 -26.79 26.23
C LEU A 24 -36.03 -27.91 25.81
N ASP A 25 -36.06 -29.02 26.53
CA ASP A 25 -35.23 -30.22 26.32
C ASP A 25 -33.71 -29.98 26.36
N THR A 26 -33.27 -28.86 26.93
CA THR A 26 -31.85 -28.56 27.09
C THR A 26 -31.26 -29.30 28.28
N HIS A 27 -29.94 -29.50 28.26
CA HIS A 27 -29.23 -30.12 29.39
C HIS A 27 -29.44 -29.32 30.70
N PRO A 28 -29.33 -29.98 31.86
CA PRO A 28 -29.31 -29.30 33.15
C PRO A 28 -28.23 -28.22 33.20
N GLU A 29 -28.54 -27.07 33.78
CA GLU A 29 -27.58 -25.98 33.97
C GLU A 29 -27.59 -25.59 35.46
N LYS A 30 -26.40 -25.62 36.09
CA LYS A 30 -26.23 -25.46 37.54
C LYS A 30 -26.91 -24.21 38.11
N VAL A 31 -26.94 -23.11 37.35
CA VAL A 31 -27.59 -21.87 37.78
C VAL A 31 -29.09 -22.06 38.06
N PHE A 32 -29.80 -22.85 37.24
CA PHE A 32 -31.21 -23.14 37.49
C PHE A 32 -31.40 -24.14 38.64
N ASP A 33 -30.45 -25.07 38.81
CA ASP A 33 -30.45 -26.00 39.94
C ASP A 33 -30.26 -25.28 41.28
N ASP A 34 -29.32 -24.34 41.35
CA ASP A 34 -29.08 -23.52 42.53
C ASP A 34 -30.32 -22.66 42.87
N LEU A 35 -30.98 -22.05 41.86
CA LEU A 35 -32.21 -21.26 42.07
C LEU A 35 -33.40 -22.12 42.51
N THR A 36 -33.53 -23.33 41.95
CA THR A 36 -34.59 -24.28 42.34
C THR A 36 -34.36 -24.78 43.76
N PHE A 37 -33.11 -25.07 44.12
CA PHE A 37 -32.71 -25.44 45.47
C PHE A 37 -32.99 -24.32 46.48
N LEU A 38 -32.64 -23.07 46.16
CA LEU A 38 -32.95 -21.92 47.02
C LEU A 38 -34.46 -21.77 47.25
N ALA A 39 -35.28 -21.95 46.22
CA ALA A 39 -36.74 -21.91 46.37
C ALA A 39 -37.25 -22.97 47.36
N ALA A 40 -36.73 -24.21 47.28
CA ALA A 40 -37.05 -25.27 48.23
C ALA A 40 -36.62 -24.92 49.67
N GLN A 41 -35.41 -24.37 49.84
CA GLN A 41 -34.86 -24.00 51.15
C GLN A 41 -35.64 -22.86 51.80
N ILE A 42 -35.92 -21.79 51.07
CA ILE A 42 -36.62 -20.61 51.59
C ILE A 42 -38.07 -20.95 51.98
N CYS A 43 -38.75 -21.76 51.17
CA CYS A 43 -40.14 -22.15 51.43
C CYS A 43 -40.26 -23.36 52.37
N HIS A 44 -39.15 -23.99 52.74
CA HIS A 44 -39.09 -25.21 53.54
C HIS A 44 -39.97 -26.34 52.99
N THR A 45 -39.90 -26.55 51.67
CA THR A 45 -40.70 -27.55 50.95
C THR A 45 -39.80 -28.64 50.37
N PRO A 46 -40.25 -29.90 50.35
CA PRO A 46 -39.47 -31.02 49.83
C PRO A 46 -39.31 -30.96 48.30
N ILE A 47 -40.22 -30.29 47.60
CA ILE A 47 -40.24 -30.24 46.14
C ILE A 47 -40.19 -28.78 45.68
N ALA A 48 -39.31 -28.48 44.73
CA ALA A 48 -39.28 -27.21 43.99
C ALA A 48 -38.93 -27.46 42.54
N ILE A 49 -39.50 -26.66 41.62
CA ILE A 49 -39.39 -26.88 40.19
C ILE A 49 -39.34 -25.53 39.46
N ILE A 50 -38.37 -25.35 38.58
CA ILE A 50 -38.45 -24.38 37.48
C ILE A 50 -39.06 -25.11 36.29
N SER A 51 -40.27 -24.71 35.91
CA SER A 51 -41.02 -25.36 34.85
C SER A 51 -41.46 -24.38 33.77
N LEU A 52 -41.52 -24.89 32.54
CA LEU A 52 -41.99 -24.18 31.36
C LEU A 52 -43.15 -24.95 30.77
N LEU A 53 -44.19 -24.24 30.33
CA LEU A 53 -45.40 -24.84 29.80
C LEU A 53 -45.44 -24.66 28.28
N ASP A 54 -45.34 -25.74 27.54
CA ASP A 54 -45.55 -25.75 26.08
C ASP A 54 -47.00 -26.15 25.74
N GLY A 55 -47.30 -26.39 24.46
CA GLY A 55 -48.67 -26.71 24.02
C GLY A 55 -49.25 -28.02 24.59
N SER A 56 -48.41 -28.94 25.05
CA SER A 56 -48.82 -30.29 25.46
C SER A 56 -48.33 -30.72 26.84
N ARG A 57 -47.23 -30.14 27.35
CA ARG A 57 -46.57 -30.55 28.59
C ARG A 57 -46.07 -29.38 29.41
N GLN A 58 -45.91 -29.65 30.71
CA GLN A 58 -45.10 -28.89 31.64
C GLN A 58 -43.73 -29.56 31.72
N TRP A 59 -42.73 -28.96 31.09
CA TRP A 59 -41.35 -29.44 31.08
C TRP A 59 -40.55 -28.82 32.24
N PHE A 60 -39.70 -29.60 32.90
CA PHE A 60 -38.94 -29.13 34.06
C PHE A 60 -37.49 -28.82 33.67
N LYS A 61 -37.13 -27.52 33.68
CA LYS A 61 -35.75 -27.08 33.46
C LYS A 61 -34.85 -27.49 34.61
N SER A 62 -35.38 -27.44 35.83
CA SER A 62 -34.70 -27.86 37.04
C SER A 62 -35.72 -28.28 38.08
N LYS A 63 -35.33 -29.21 38.96
CA LYS A 63 -36.21 -29.85 39.94
C LYS A 63 -35.44 -30.31 41.17
N VAL A 64 -36.10 -30.22 42.32
CA VAL A 64 -35.66 -30.76 43.61
C VAL A 64 -36.79 -31.66 44.14
N GLY A 65 -36.44 -32.82 44.70
CA GLY A 65 -37.40 -33.72 45.32
C GLY A 65 -38.33 -34.48 44.36
N LEU A 66 -38.09 -34.43 43.05
CA LEU A 66 -38.91 -35.11 42.04
C LEU A 66 -38.04 -35.78 40.96
N THR A 67 -38.41 -37.00 40.57
CA THR A 67 -37.70 -37.77 39.52
C THR A 67 -38.23 -37.52 38.12
N ALA A 68 -39.55 -37.28 37.99
CA ALA A 68 -40.21 -37.01 36.71
C ALA A 68 -39.57 -35.80 35.99
N PRO A 69 -39.31 -35.86 34.67
CA PRO A 69 -38.75 -34.74 33.90
C PRO A 69 -39.81 -33.76 33.39
N GLU A 70 -41.06 -34.18 33.32
CA GLU A 70 -42.18 -33.39 32.82
C GLU A 70 -43.52 -33.95 33.33
N THR A 71 -44.60 -33.25 33.03
CA THR A 71 -45.98 -33.67 33.32
C THR A 71 -46.90 -33.18 32.20
N SER A 72 -48.03 -33.86 31.98
CA SER A 72 -49.05 -33.38 31.02
C SER A 72 -49.54 -31.98 31.41
N ARG A 73 -49.71 -31.11 30.40
CA ARG A 73 -50.27 -29.76 30.61
C ARG A 73 -51.62 -29.80 31.31
N ASP A 74 -52.44 -30.80 31.01
CA ASP A 74 -53.79 -30.93 31.56
C ASP A 74 -53.80 -31.20 33.08
N LEU A 75 -52.70 -31.74 33.62
CA LEU A 75 -52.54 -32.02 35.05
C LEU A 75 -51.75 -30.92 35.79
N ALA A 76 -51.06 -30.05 35.04
CA ALA A 76 -50.11 -29.08 35.55
C ALA A 76 -50.77 -27.95 36.35
N PHE A 77 -50.38 -27.78 37.61
CA PHE A 77 -50.73 -26.58 38.39
C PHE A 77 -50.17 -25.30 37.75
N CYS A 78 -49.03 -25.41 37.07
CA CYS A 78 -48.40 -24.34 36.30
C CYS A 78 -49.34 -23.73 35.24
N ALA A 79 -50.25 -24.52 34.66
CA ALA A 79 -51.24 -24.03 33.70
C ALA A 79 -52.18 -22.97 34.29
N TYR A 80 -52.42 -23.00 35.61
CA TYR A 80 -53.16 -21.96 36.32
C TYR A 80 -52.27 -20.80 36.76
N THR A 81 -51.00 -21.07 37.09
CA THR A 81 -50.02 -20.05 37.48
C THR A 81 -49.71 -19.08 36.35
N ILE A 82 -49.61 -19.56 35.11
CA ILE A 82 -49.35 -18.69 33.93
C ILE A 82 -50.54 -17.77 33.57
N LEU A 83 -51.69 -17.91 34.24
CA LEU A 83 -52.82 -17.00 34.09
C LEU A 83 -52.81 -15.86 35.11
N GLN A 84 -51.89 -15.88 36.08
CA GLN A 84 -51.83 -14.91 37.17
C GLN A 84 -50.65 -13.95 37.00
N GLU A 85 -50.77 -12.75 37.56
CA GLU A 85 -49.65 -11.80 37.69
C GLU A 85 -48.81 -12.03 38.96
N LYS A 86 -49.48 -12.47 40.03
CA LYS A 86 -48.87 -12.73 41.32
C LYS A 86 -48.70 -14.23 41.55
N PRO A 87 -47.82 -14.66 42.47
CA PRO A 87 -47.70 -16.06 42.80
C PRO A 87 -49.05 -16.70 43.18
N LEU A 88 -49.38 -17.82 42.55
CA LEU A 88 -50.55 -18.63 42.86
C LEU A 88 -50.27 -19.46 44.10
N ILE A 89 -51.04 -19.27 45.17
CA ILE A 89 -50.92 -20.04 46.42
C ILE A 89 -52.16 -20.92 46.61
N VAL A 90 -51.94 -22.22 46.70
CA VAL A 90 -52.94 -23.25 47.00
C VAL A 90 -52.56 -23.87 48.33
N ARG A 91 -53.20 -23.40 49.41
CA ARG A 91 -52.89 -23.78 50.80
C ARG A 91 -53.17 -25.25 51.08
N ASN A 92 -54.30 -25.75 50.56
CA ASN A 92 -54.70 -27.15 50.61
C ASN A 92 -55.40 -27.55 49.31
N ALA A 93 -54.72 -28.32 48.46
CA ALA A 93 -55.21 -28.72 47.15
C ALA A 93 -56.45 -29.63 47.23
N LEU A 94 -56.67 -30.38 48.32
CA LEU A 94 -57.89 -31.16 48.53
C LEU A 94 -59.12 -30.28 48.82
N ALA A 95 -58.91 -29.08 49.34
CA ALA A 95 -59.97 -28.12 49.63
C ALA A 95 -60.19 -27.11 48.50
N ASP A 96 -59.28 -27.04 47.51
CA ASP A 96 -59.39 -26.13 46.37
C ASP A 96 -60.19 -26.80 45.25
N SER A 97 -61.37 -26.25 44.95
CA SER A 97 -62.28 -26.79 43.92
C SER A 97 -61.64 -26.97 42.52
N ARG A 98 -60.57 -26.21 42.19
CA ARG A 98 -59.85 -26.33 40.92
C ARG A 98 -58.97 -27.57 40.85
N PHE A 99 -58.50 -28.07 42.00
CA PHE A 99 -57.44 -29.09 42.09
C PHE A 99 -57.86 -30.33 42.88
N ALA A 100 -58.96 -30.32 43.62
CA ALA A 100 -59.37 -31.42 44.50
C ALA A 100 -59.54 -32.76 43.76
N THR A 101 -59.90 -32.73 42.47
CA THR A 101 -60.03 -33.93 41.62
C THR A 101 -58.82 -34.18 40.71
N ASN A 102 -57.73 -33.42 40.86
CA ASN A 102 -56.53 -33.56 40.04
C ASN A 102 -55.76 -34.85 40.41
N ALA A 103 -55.26 -35.57 39.40
CA ALA A 103 -54.55 -36.83 39.59
C ALA A 103 -53.31 -36.70 40.48
N LEU A 104 -52.59 -35.57 40.43
CA LEU A 104 -51.39 -35.31 41.25
C LEU A 104 -51.74 -34.99 42.72
N VAL A 105 -53.01 -34.66 43.00
CA VAL A 105 -53.52 -34.46 44.36
C VAL A 105 -54.01 -35.78 44.94
N LEU A 106 -54.75 -36.56 44.15
CA LEU A 106 -55.36 -37.82 44.59
C LEU A 106 -54.40 -39.02 44.56
N GLY A 107 -53.34 -38.96 43.75
CA GLY A 107 -52.30 -39.98 43.63
C GLY A 107 -50.91 -39.37 43.76
N ASP A 108 -49.88 -40.17 43.51
CA ASP A 108 -48.47 -39.77 43.60
C ASP A 108 -48.19 -38.46 42.82
N PRO A 109 -47.56 -37.42 43.41
CA PRO A 109 -46.87 -37.41 44.71
C PRO A 109 -47.74 -37.00 45.93
N ASN A 110 -49.06 -36.97 45.81
CA ASN A 110 -50.02 -36.55 46.84
C ASN A 110 -49.89 -35.06 47.19
N ILE A 111 -49.91 -34.18 46.17
CA ILE A 111 -49.82 -32.73 46.37
C ILE A 111 -50.91 -32.26 47.33
N ARG A 112 -50.52 -31.58 48.41
CA ARG A 112 -51.43 -30.88 49.32
C ARG A 112 -51.21 -29.39 49.30
N PHE A 113 -49.99 -28.94 49.04
CA PHE A 113 -49.65 -27.53 48.96
C PHE A 113 -48.94 -27.22 47.65
N TYR A 114 -49.29 -26.08 47.04
CA TYR A 114 -48.62 -25.56 45.86
C TYR A 114 -48.48 -24.04 45.98
N ALA A 115 -47.27 -23.52 45.74
CA ALA A 115 -47.06 -22.10 45.50
C ALA A 115 -46.21 -21.93 44.23
N GLY A 116 -46.74 -21.20 43.24
CA GLY A 116 -46.06 -20.98 41.97
C GLY A 116 -45.96 -19.51 41.62
N ALA A 117 -44.75 -19.00 41.45
CA ALA A 117 -44.51 -17.66 40.90
C ALA A 117 -44.35 -17.74 39.37
N PRO A 118 -45.11 -16.94 38.59
CA PRO A 118 -45.01 -16.96 37.14
C PRO A 118 -43.64 -16.47 36.66
N LEU A 119 -43.17 -17.07 35.58
CA LEU A 119 -41.97 -16.68 34.85
C LEU A 119 -42.39 -15.73 33.72
N ILE A 120 -42.21 -14.42 33.93
CA ILE A 120 -42.73 -13.36 33.06
C ILE A 120 -41.60 -12.77 32.21
N THR A 121 -41.76 -12.76 30.89
CA THR A 121 -40.81 -12.10 29.96
C THR A 121 -40.92 -10.58 30.06
N PRO A 122 -39.92 -9.80 29.60
CA PRO A 122 -40.02 -8.35 29.49
C PRO A 122 -41.22 -7.87 28.66
N GLU A 123 -41.65 -8.66 27.68
CA GLU A 123 -42.82 -8.40 26.83
C GLU A 123 -44.15 -8.82 27.49
N GLY A 124 -44.10 -9.36 28.71
CA GLY A 124 -45.28 -9.73 29.51
C GLY A 124 -45.80 -11.15 29.30
N PHE A 125 -45.10 -12.01 28.57
CA PHE A 125 -45.51 -13.40 28.37
C PHE A 125 -45.16 -14.27 29.57
N ARG A 126 -46.07 -15.15 29.99
CA ARG A 126 -45.89 -16.04 31.14
C ARG A 126 -45.48 -17.43 30.65
N LEU A 127 -44.20 -17.74 30.70
CA LEU A 127 -43.66 -18.94 30.05
C LEU A 127 -43.86 -20.22 30.87
N GLY A 128 -43.98 -20.07 32.18
CA GLY A 128 -44.12 -21.17 33.13
C GLY A 128 -44.08 -20.66 34.57
N SER A 129 -43.54 -21.45 35.49
CA SER A 129 -43.46 -21.08 36.90
C SER A 129 -42.21 -21.62 37.59
N LEU A 130 -41.65 -20.83 38.51
CA LEU A 130 -40.89 -21.34 39.64
C LEU A 130 -41.89 -21.70 40.75
N CYS A 131 -41.99 -22.97 41.09
CA CYS A 131 -42.97 -23.43 42.08
C CYS A 131 -42.36 -24.32 43.15
N VAL A 132 -42.99 -24.31 44.31
CA VAL A 132 -42.70 -25.15 45.47
C VAL A 132 -43.93 -25.96 45.84
N ILE A 133 -43.73 -27.21 46.25
CA ILE A 133 -44.79 -28.21 46.44
C ILE A 133 -44.55 -28.97 47.74
N ASP A 134 -45.63 -29.29 48.43
CA ASP A 134 -45.59 -30.17 49.60
C ASP A 134 -46.75 -31.18 49.62
N ILE A 135 -46.53 -32.28 50.31
CA ILE A 135 -47.49 -33.34 50.61
C ILE A 135 -48.31 -33.05 51.88
N MET A 136 -48.04 -31.93 52.56
CA MET A 136 -48.83 -31.40 53.67
C MET A 136 -49.36 -29.99 53.34
N PRO A 137 -50.57 -29.61 53.81
CA PRO A 137 -51.05 -28.24 53.68
C PRO A 137 -50.09 -27.23 54.33
N ARG A 138 -49.94 -26.04 53.74
CA ARG A 138 -49.07 -24.97 54.25
C ARG A 138 -49.63 -23.58 54.02
N ASP A 139 -49.20 -22.66 54.86
CA ASP A 139 -49.31 -21.21 54.68
C ASP A 139 -47.90 -20.63 54.59
N LEU A 140 -47.58 -19.95 53.49
CA LEU A 140 -46.31 -19.22 53.36
C LEU A 140 -46.42 -17.83 53.98
N SER A 141 -45.33 -17.35 54.58
CA SER A 141 -45.23 -15.95 55.00
C SER A 141 -45.17 -15.01 53.80
N LEU A 142 -45.47 -13.72 54.01
CA LEU A 142 -45.34 -12.71 52.96
C LEU A 142 -43.91 -12.63 52.42
N GLU A 143 -42.90 -12.79 53.29
CA GLU A 143 -41.49 -12.81 52.92
C GLU A 143 -41.15 -14.00 52.02
N GLN A 144 -41.70 -15.18 52.29
CA GLN A 144 -41.50 -16.37 51.46
C GLN A 144 -42.16 -16.22 50.08
N VAL A 145 -43.38 -15.69 50.04
CA VAL A 145 -44.09 -15.43 48.77
C VAL A 145 -43.33 -14.40 47.92
N GLU A 146 -42.84 -13.33 48.56
CA GLU A 146 -42.06 -12.30 47.88
C GLU A 146 -40.69 -12.84 47.43
N SER A 147 -40.02 -13.65 48.24
CA SER A 147 -38.78 -14.32 47.86
C SER A 147 -38.97 -15.22 46.63
N LEU A 148 -40.09 -15.97 46.57
CA LEU A 148 -40.41 -16.80 45.41
C LEU A 148 -40.64 -15.96 44.13
N ARG A 149 -41.27 -14.78 44.25
CA ARG A 149 -41.44 -13.82 43.15
C ARG A 149 -40.09 -13.22 42.68
N VAL A 150 -39.20 -12.89 43.61
CA VAL A 150 -37.86 -12.40 43.29
C VAL A 150 -37.03 -13.48 42.60
N LEU A 151 -37.07 -14.72 43.10
CA LEU A 151 -36.40 -15.84 42.46
C LEU A 151 -36.95 -16.14 41.07
N SER A 152 -38.28 -16.04 40.85
CA SER A 152 -38.85 -16.22 39.51
C SER A 152 -38.38 -15.15 38.53
N SER A 153 -38.22 -13.90 39.01
CA SER A 153 -37.64 -12.81 38.23
C SER A 153 -36.17 -13.07 37.91
N GLN A 154 -35.41 -13.63 38.87
CA GLN A 154 -34.02 -14.02 38.66
C GLN A 154 -33.87 -15.15 37.65
N VAL A 155 -34.75 -16.16 37.67
CA VAL A 155 -34.81 -17.21 36.65
C VAL A 155 -35.04 -16.62 35.26
N MET A 156 -35.95 -15.66 35.14
CA MET A 156 -36.19 -14.96 33.88
C MET A 156 -34.97 -14.15 33.41
N ALA A 157 -34.26 -13.47 34.32
CA ALA A 157 -33.03 -12.78 33.97
C ALA A 157 -31.96 -13.74 33.41
N GLN A 158 -31.87 -14.97 33.91
CA GLN A 158 -30.97 -15.99 33.38
C GLN A 158 -31.40 -16.51 32.00
N PHE A 159 -32.72 -16.66 31.76
CA PHE A 159 -33.23 -16.98 30.42
C PHE A 159 -32.94 -15.86 29.41
N GLU A 160 -33.08 -14.59 29.80
CA GLU A 160 -32.71 -13.45 28.95
C GLU A 160 -31.23 -13.42 28.63
N LEU A 161 -30.37 -13.61 29.64
CA LEU A 161 -28.93 -13.66 29.45
C LEU A 161 -28.55 -14.74 28.43
N ARG A 162 -29.16 -15.93 28.56
CA ARG A 162 -28.95 -17.05 27.63
C ARG A 162 -29.41 -16.71 26.21
N ARG A 163 -30.57 -16.08 26.05
CA ARG A 163 -31.10 -15.62 24.75
C ARG A 163 -30.15 -14.60 24.09
N HIS A 164 -29.66 -13.63 24.85
CA HIS A 164 -28.72 -12.64 24.36
C HIS A 164 -27.36 -13.24 23.99
N ALA A 165 -26.84 -14.17 24.78
CA ALA A 165 -25.56 -14.84 24.50
C ALA A 165 -25.60 -15.62 23.17
N ILE A 166 -26.69 -16.36 22.91
CA ILE A 166 -26.88 -17.09 21.65
C ILE A 166 -26.95 -16.10 20.47
N THR A 167 -27.72 -15.02 20.61
CA THR A 167 -27.87 -14.01 19.57
C THR A 167 -26.53 -13.32 19.25
N LEU A 168 -25.77 -12.96 20.30
CA LEU A 168 -24.46 -12.34 20.15
C LEU A 168 -23.47 -13.29 19.46
N SER A 169 -23.47 -14.57 19.84
CA SER A 169 -22.63 -15.59 19.21
C SER A 169 -22.90 -15.70 17.70
N HIS A 170 -24.18 -15.76 17.30
CA HIS A 170 -24.54 -15.77 15.89
C HIS A 170 -24.09 -14.51 15.15
N ASN A 171 -24.27 -13.32 15.75
CA ASN A 171 -23.84 -12.06 15.15
C ASN A 171 -22.32 -11.99 14.96
N ILE A 172 -21.54 -12.47 15.95
CA ILE A 172 -20.08 -12.53 15.86
C ILE A 172 -19.66 -13.45 14.71
N ILE A 173 -20.25 -14.64 14.58
CA ILE A 173 -19.95 -15.58 13.50
C ILE A 173 -20.26 -14.97 12.13
N GLN A 174 -21.42 -14.32 11.98
CA GLN A 174 -21.78 -13.63 10.74
C GLN A 174 -20.82 -12.50 10.39
N GLN A 175 -20.44 -11.68 11.39
CA GLN A 175 -19.49 -10.59 11.19
C GLN A 175 -18.10 -11.11 10.80
N GLN A 176 -17.63 -12.19 11.42
CA GLN A 176 -16.36 -12.83 11.07
C GLN A 176 -16.37 -13.38 9.63
N GLN A 177 -17.47 -14.03 9.23
CA GLN A 177 -17.64 -14.52 7.85
C GLN A 177 -17.64 -13.38 6.83
N ALA A 178 -18.38 -12.30 7.10
CA ALA A 178 -18.41 -11.12 6.26
C ALA A 178 -17.02 -10.47 6.15
N ALA A 179 -16.30 -10.33 7.27
CA ALA A 179 -14.94 -9.80 7.28
C ALA A 179 -13.94 -10.69 6.52
N GLN A 180 -14.09 -12.01 6.60
CA GLN A 180 -13.27 -12.95 5.84
C GLN A 180 -13.52 -12.87 4.34
N GLN A 181 -14.79 -12.79 3.92
CA GLN A 181 -15.14 -12.61 2.51
C GLN A 181 -14.59 -11.29 1.96
N PHE A 182 -14.70 -10.21 2.74
CA PHE A 182 -14.13 -8.91 2.36
C PHE A 182 -12.60 -8.98 2.23
N ARG A 183 -11.90 -9.63 3.18
CA ARG A 183 -10.46 -9.87 3.09
C ARG A 183 -10.08 -10.67 1.85
N GLN A 184 -10.77 -11.76 1.55
CA GLN A 184 -10.49 -12.57 0.35
C GLN A 184 -10.68 -11.78 -0.95
N GLN A 185 -11.70 -10.93 -1.02
CA GLN A 185 -11.88 -10.03 -2.17
C GLN A 185 -10.73 -9.04 -2.30
N HIS A 186 -10.30 -8.45 -1.18
CA HIS A 186 -9.17 -7.51 -1.16
C HIS A 186 -7.86 -8.20 -1.57
N ASP A 187 -7.54 -9.35 -0.97
CA ASP A 187 -6.36 -10.15 -1.28
C ASP A 187 -6.34 -10.57 -2.75
N PHE A 188 -7.49 -10.95 -3.31
CA PHE A 188 -7.63 -11.29 -4.72
C PHE A 188 -7.27 -10.12 -5.65
N ILE A 189 -7.65 -8.90 -5.29
CA ILE A 189 -7.29 -7.70 -6.05
C ILE A 189 -5.79 -7.43 -5.93
N GLU A 190 -5.24 -7.47 -4.72
CA GLU A 190 -3.82 -7.21 -4.45
C GLU A 190 -2.87 -8.20 -5.14
N VAL A 191 -3.30 -9.44 -5.38
CA VAL A 191 -2.52 -10.42 -6.16
C VAL A 191 -2.15 -9.89 -7.55
N PHE A 192 -3.04 -9.14 -8.21
CA PHE A 192 -2.71 -8.52 -9.51
C PHE A 192 -1.60 -7.48 -9.37
N TYR A 193 -1.68 -6.61 -8.35
CA TYR A 193 -0.63 -5.62 -8.11
C TYR A 193 0.73 -6.28 -7.85
N ARG A 194 0.78 -7.24 -6.92
CA ARG A 194 2.02 -7.96 -6.56
C ARG A 194 2.60 -8.72 -7.74
N ARG A 195 1.76 -9.41 -8.51
CA ARG A 195 2.21 -10.12 -9.72
C ARG A 195 2.75 -9.16 -10.79
N GLY A 196 2.12 -7.99 -10.93
CA GLY A 196 2.61 -6.92 -11.79
C GLY A 196 4.00 -6.43 -11.40
N GLU A 197 4.25 -6.21 -10.10
CA GLU A 197 5.58 -5.83 -9.58
C GLU A 197 6.63 -6.92 -9.86
N GLU A 198 6.33 -8.20 -9.60
CA GLU A 198 7.27 -9.29 -9.86
C GLU A 198 7.60 -9.44 -11.35
N LYS A 199 6.60 -9.26 -12.22
CA LYS A 199 6.83 -9.25 -13.67
C LYS A 199 7.70 -8.08 -14.10
N ALA A 200 7.48 -6.89 -13.56
CA ALA A 200 8.30 -5.71 -13.85
C ALA A 200 9.76 -5.92 -13.42
N ARG A 201 10.01 -6.57 -12.26
CA ARG A 201 11.36 -6.93 -11.81
C ARG A 201 12.04 -7.96 -12.72
N LYS A 202 11.26 -8.86 -13.33
CA LYS A 202 11.74 -9.80 -14.35
C LYS A 202 11.81 -9.21 -15.76
N GLU A 203 11.65 -7.89 -15.89
CA GLU A 203 11.65 -7.16 -17.17
C GLU A 203 10.51 -7.57 -18.14
N ASP A 204 9.51 -8.31 -17.67
CA ASP A 204 8.26 -8.57 -18.39
C ASP A 204 7.31 -7.37 -18.24
N TYR A 205 7.69 -6.26 -18.86
CA TYR A 205 6.93 -5.01 -18.75
C TYR A 205 5.54 -5.10 -19.39
N LYS A 206 5.40 -5.87 -20.49
CA LYS A 206 4.09 -6.08 -21.13
C LYS A 206 3.14 -6.87 -20.22
N GLY A 207 3.64 -7.94 -19.60
CA GLY A 207 2.87 -8.72 -18.63
C GLY A 207 2.54 -7.94 -17.36
N ALA A 208 3.45 -7.08 -16.89
CA ALA A 208 3.23 -6.20 -15.74
C ALA A 208 2.10 -5.19 -16.00
N ILE A 209 2.10 -4.55 -17.18
CA ILE A 209 1.04 -3.60 -17.58
C ILE A 209 -0.33 -4.26 -17.57
N LEU A 210 -0.45 -5.50 -18.05
CA LEU A 210 -1.72 -6.25 -18.04
C LEU A 210 -2.23 -6.47 -16.61
N ASP A 211 -1.35 -6.84 -15.69
CA ASP A 211 -1.72 -7.04 -14.29
C ASP A 211 -2.10 -5.74 -13.59
N PHE A 212 -1.35 -4.65 -13.82
CA PHE A 212 -1.72 -3.34 -13.29
C PHE A 212 -3.03 -2.81 -13.88
N ASN A 213 -3.35 -3.14 -15.14
CA ASN A 213 -4.65 -2.81 -15.74
C ASN A 213 -5.79 -3.52 -15.01
N GLU A 214 -5.66 -4.83 -14.75
CA GLU A 214 -6.69 -5.57 -13.99
C GLU A 214 -6.81 -5.06 -12.56
N PHE A 215 -5.70 -4.78 -11.89
CA PHE A 215 -5.72 -4.17 -10.56
C PHE A 215 -6.46 -2.83 -10.56
N LEU A 216 -6.13 -1.91 -11.47
CA LEU A 216 -6.75 -0.59 -11.54
C LEU A 216 -8.21 -0.64 -12.01
N ARG A 217 -8.61 -1.68 -12.76
CA ARG A 217 -10.01 -1.93 -13.10
C ARG A 217 -10.85 -2.29 -11.88
N LEU A 218 -10.27 -3.05 -10.94
CA LEU A 218 -10.93 -3.48 -9.71
C LEU A 218 -10.76 -2.47 -8.56
N ASN A 219 -9.66 -1.72 -8.56
CA ASN A 219 -9.33 -0.68 -7.58
C ASN A 219 -8.81 0.60 -8.28
N PRO A 220 -9.71 1.48 -8.78
CA PRO A 220 -9.33 2.72 -9.46
C PRO A 220 -8.55 3.72 -8.60
N ASN A 221 -8.62 3.59 -7.27
CA ASN A 221 -7.93 4.47 -6.32
C ASN A 221 -6.55 3.92 -5.92
N GLY A 222 -6.14 2.75 -6.44
CA GLY A 222 -4.84 2.14 -6.16
C GLY A 222 -3.69 2.89 -6.81
N PHE A 223 -3.39 4.09 -6.33
CA PHE A 223 -2.54 5.06 -7.04
C PHE A 223 -1.11 4.57 -7.31
N LYS A 224 -0.57 3.71 -6.44
CA LYS A 224 0.75 3.07 -6.60
C LYS A 224 0.87 2.30 -7.93
N ALA A 225 -0.23 1.70 -8.39
CA ALA A 225 -0.24 0.99 -9.65
C ALA A 225 -0.13 1.91 -10.87
N TYR A 226 -0.60 3.17 -10.78
CA TYR A 226 -0.34 4.14 -11.85
C TYR A 226 1.15 4.41 -11.99
N TYR A 227 1.88 4.64 -10.89
CA TYR A 227 3.33 4.85 -10.92
C TYR A 227 4.07 3.66 -11.58
N ASN A 228 3.84 2.44 -11.08
CA ASN A 228 4.51 1.25 -11.59
C ASN A 228 4.12 0.91 -13.03
N ARG A 229 2.85 1.13 -13.42
CA ARG A 229 2.42 0.98 -14.81
C ARG A 229 3.04 2.03 -15.72
N GLY A 230 3.18 3.26 -15.25
CA GLY A 230 3.85 4.35 -15.97
C GLY A 230 5.31 4.02 -16.27
N LEU A 231 6.05 3.51 -15.27
CA LEU A 231 7.42 3.02 -15.46
C LEU A 231 7.50 1.86 -16.46
N ALA A 232 6.60 0.88 -16.35
CA ALA A 232 6.57 -0.25 -17.29
C ALA A 232 6.24 0.21 -18.73
N ARG A 233 5.31 1.16 -18.90
CA ARG A 233 4.98 1.75 -20.20
C ARG A 233 6.15 2.51 -20.81
N GLN A 234 6.87 3.28 -20.01
CA GLN A 234 8.10 3.96 -20.44
C GLN A 234 9.13 2.97 -20.98
N LYS A 235 9.32 1.82 -20.32
CA LYS A 235 10.26 0.77 -20.76
C LYS A 235 9.85 0.09 -22.08
N VAL A 236 8.55 0.04 -22.38
CA VAL A 236 8.02 -0.49 -23.64
C VAL A 236 7.96 0.58 -24.74
N GLY A 237 8.23 1.85 -24.42
CA GLY A 237 8.18 2.98 -25.35
C GLY A 237 6.80 3.63 -25.50
N ASP A 238 5.83 3.26 -24.67
CA ASP A 238 4.52 3.92 -24.59
C ASP A 238 4.60 5.19 -23.74
N TYR A 239 5.25 6.23 -24.29
CA TYR A 239 5.49 7.48 -23.56
C TYR A 239 4.19 8.26 -23.28
N GLN A 240 3.20 8.19 -24.19
CA GLN A 240 1.91 8.84 -23.98
C GLN A 240 1.12 8.18 -22.85
N GLY A 241 1.03 6.84 -22.83
CA GLY A 241 0.38 6.10 -21.76
C GLY A 241 1.10 6.26 -20.41
N ALA A 242 2.44 6.32 -20.42
CA ALA A 242 3.22 6.59 -19.22
C ALA A 242 2.95 7.99 -18.65
N MET A 243 2.85 9.00 -19.51
CA MET A 243 2.54 10.37 -19.10
C MET A 243 1.18 10.48 -18.40
N ILE A 244 0.14 9.83 -18.95
CA ILE A 244 -1.20 9.77 -18.34
C ILE A 244 -1.15 9.13 -16.95
N ASP A 245 -0.36 8.07 -16.80
CA ASP A 245 -0.21 7.38 -15.53
C ASP A 245 0.51 8.24 -14.48
N PHE A 246 1.59 8.93 -14.85
CA PHE A 246 2.29 9.84 -13.94
C PHE A 246 1.42 11.06 -13.58
N ASP A 247 0.64 11.60 -14.53
CA ASP A 247 -0.32 12.66 -14.24
C ASP A 247 -1.36 12.19 -13.21
N LYS A 248 -1.87 10.97 -13.37
CA LYS A 248 -2.83 10.41 -12.42
C LYS A 248 -2.22 10.15 -11.04
N TYR A 249 -0.98 9.67 -10.99
CA TYR A 249 -0.25 9.46 -9.75
C TYR A 249 0.02 10.78 -9.00
N LEU A 250 0.49 11.81 -9.72
CA LEU A 250 0.79 13.13 -9.15
C LEU A 250 -0.47 13.89 -8.69
N GLN A 251 -1.68 13.47 -9.08
CA GLN A 251 -2.92 13.99 -8.45
C GLN A 251 -3.03 13.55 -6.99
N PHE A 252 -2.54 12.36 -6.63
CA PHE A 252 -2.56 11.84 -5.27
C PHE A 252 -1.29 12.24 -4.49
N ASN A 253 -0.13 12.19 -5.15
CA ASN A 253 1.15 12.56 -4.55
C ASN A 253 1.77 13.73 -5.31
N PRO A 254 1.24 14.96 -5.16
CA PRO A 254 1.70 16.10 -5.94
C PRO A 254 3.18 16.37 -5.73
N ASN A 255 3.70 16.13 -4.51
CA ASN A 255 5.07 16.48 -4.13
C ASN A 255 6.13 15.39 -4.37
N ASP A 256 5.77 14.29 -5.03
CA ASP A 256 6.74 13.24 -5.38
C ASP A 256 7.74 13.75 -6.43
N VAL A 257 9.01 13.88 -6.02
CA VAL A 257 10.11 14.40 -6.82
C VAL A 257 10.46 13.44 -7.95
N GLU A 258 10.49 12.12 -7.68
CA GLU A 258 10.88 11.09 -8.65
C GLU A 258 9.82 10.97 -9.75
N ALA A 259 8.54 10.96 -9.38
CA ALA A 259 7.45 10.95 -10.35
C ALA A 259 7.43 12.20 -11.24
N ARG A 260 7.69 13.39 -10.68
CA ARG A 260 7.84 14.61 -11.50
C ARG A 260 9.05 14.55 -12.42
N GLN A 261 10.18 14.04 -11.94
CA GLN A 261 11.38 13.86 -12.76
C GLN A 261 11.10 12.92 -13.94
N ASN A 262 10.46 11.78 -13.68
CA ASN A 262 10.09 10.82 -14.71
C ASN A 262 9.10 11.42 -15.72
N ARG A 263 8.10 12.17 -15.26
CA ARG A 263 7.19 12.89 -16.17
C ARG A 263 7.92 13.97 -16.98
N GLY A 264 8.82 14.73 -16.37
CA GLY A 264 9.64 15.73 -17.04
C GLY A 264 10.51 15.12 -18.14
N LEU A 265 11.10 13.95 -17.88
CA LEU A 265 11.85 13.20 -18.89
C LEU A 265 10.95 12.76 -20.05
N LEU A 266 9.75 12.23 -19.78
CA LEU A 266 8.81 11.86 -20.84
C LEU A 266 8.40 13.07 -21.69
N ARG A 267 8.16 14.23 -21.06
CA ARG A 267 7.85 15.47 -21.78
C ARG A 267 9.01 15.92 -22.66
N PHE A 268 10.25 15.80 -22.17
CA PHE A 268 11.45 16.09 -22.94
C PHE A 268 11.53 15.20 -24.20
N GLU A 269 11.36 13.88 -24.05
CA GLU A 269 11.38 12.92 -25.17
C GLU A 269 10.23 13.15 -26.18
N LEU A 270 9.09 13.66 -25.71
CA LEU A 270 7.94 14.03 -26.55
C LEU A 270 8.08 15.43 -27.18
N GLY A 271 9.17 16.16 -26.90
CA GLY A 271 9.42 17.52 -27.41
C GLY A 271 8.68 18.64 -26.67
N ASP A 272 7.98 18.35 -25.57
CA ASP A 272 7.42 19.35 -24.67
C ASP A 272 8.49 19.84 -23.69
N TYR A 273 9.47 20.57 -24.22
CA TYR A 273 10.59 21.10 -23.43
C TYR A 273 10.13 22.11 -22.37
N LYS A 274 9.05 22.88 -22.63
CA LYS A 274 8.51 23.83 -21.65
C LYS A 274 7.91 23.10 -20.46
N GLY A 275 7.11 22.07 -20.70
CA GLY A 275 6.54 21.24 -19.64
C GLY A 275 7.59 20.43 -18.88
N ALA A 276 8.68 20.01 -19.55
CA ALA A 276 9.82 19.39 -18.91
C ALA A 276 10.54 20.36 -17.95
N VAL A 277 10.83 21.58 -18.38
CA VAL A 277 11.42 22.63 -17.52
C VAL A 277 10.55 22.92 -16.30
N ALA A 278 9.23 22.97 -16.47
CA ALA A 278 8.29 23.17 -15.36
C ALA A 278 8.34 22.02 -14.35
N ASP A 279 8.35 20.76 -14.82
CA ASP A 279 8.43 19.59 -13.95
C ASP A 279 9.73 19.53 -13.17
N TYR A 280 10.87 19.77 -13.83
CA TYR A 280 12.18 19.80 -13.15
C TYR A 280 12.27 20.95 -12.13
N SER A 281 11.69 22.11 -12.43
CA SER A 281 11.67 23.24 -11.49
C SER A 281 10.83 22.94 -10.26
N ASN A 282 9.65 22.34 -10.44
CA ASN A 282 8.78 21.92 -9.34
C ASN A 282 9.35 20.74 -8.54
N ALA A 283 10.21 19.92 -9.15
CA ALA A 283 10.93 18.86 -8.46
C ALA A 283 12.02 19.41 -7.52
N MET A 284 12.70 20.50 -7.89
CA MET A 284 13.71 21.19 -7.05
C MET A 284 13.08 22.02 -5.92
N HIS A 285 11.92 22.62 -6.20
CA HIS A 285 11.17 23.43 -5.25
C HIS A 285 9.76 22.85 -5.14
N PRO A 286 9.56 21.80 -4.34
CA PRO A 286 8.24 21.20 -4.17
C PRO A 286 7.23 22.25 -3.72
N LEU A 287 6.05 22.22 -4.32
CA LEU A 287 4.98 23.17 -4.04
C LEU A 287 4.69 23.21 -2.53
N PRO A 288 4.60 24.41 -1.91
CA PRO A 288 4.14 24.52 -0.54
C PRO A 288 2.78 23.83 -0.41
N ASN A 289 2.61 22.99 0.62
CA ASN A 289 1.39 22.18 0.88
C ASN A 289 0.06 22.95 0.79
N ASN A 290 0.07 24.29 0.81
CA ASN A 290 -1.10 25.16 0.86
C ASN A 290 -1.59 25.75 -0.49
N LEU A 291 -0.98 25.45 -1.63
CA LEU A 291 -1.34 26.10 -2.91
C LEU A 291 -2.31 25.32 -3.83
N ILE A 292 -2.85 24.18 -3.41
CA ILE A 292 -3.83 23.42 -4.20
C ILE A 292 -5.15 23.30 -3.42
N ALA A 293 -5.85 24.41 -3.23
CA ALA A 293 -7.24 24.39 -2.75
C ALA A 293 -8.17 25.41 -3.45
N GLY A 294 -7.66 26.25 -4.36
CA GLY A 294 -8.42 27.39 -4.90
C GLY A 294 -8.97 27.26 -6.32
N ASP A 295 -8.17 26.81 -7.28
CA ASP A 295 -8.41 27.19 -8.69
C ASP A 295 -8.73 26.04 -9.67
N MET A 296 -8.98 24.82 -9.19
CA MET A 296 -9.48 23.73 -10.04
C MET A 296 -10.83 23.27 -9.52
N GLY A 297 -11.86 24.09 -9.74
CA GLY A 297 -13.24 23.93 -9.27
C GLY A 297 -13.80 22.51 -9.36
N PHE A 298 -13.56 21.75 -8.29
CA PHE A 298 -14.23 20.50 -7.99
C PHE A 298 -14.65 20.56 -6.52
N THR A 299 -15.97 20.54 -6.33
CA THR A 299 -16.60 20.42 -5.03
C THR A 299 -16.15 19.11 -4.38
N TYR A 300 -15.29 19.20 -3.37
CA TYR A 300 -15.08 18.14 -2.40
C TYR A 300 -16.39 17.93 -1.62
N SER A 301 -17.28 17.08 -2.15
CA SER A 301 -18.28 16.42 -1.32
C SER A 301 -17.72 15.06 -0.92
N GLU A 302 -17.46 14.91 0.38
CA GLU A 302 -17.35 13.62 1.07
C GLU A 302 -16.09 12.77 0.79
N VAL A 303 -14.90 13.39 0.96
CA VAL A 303 -13.69 12.64 1.35
C VAL A 303 -13.71 12.49 2.88
N GLU A 304 -14.77 11.89 3.41
CA GLU A 304 -14.76 11.30 4.74
C GLU A 304 -14.49 9.79 4.59
N LYS A 305 -13.35 9.35 5.10
CA LYS A 305 -13.05 7.96 5.46
C LYS A 305 -13.11 6.94 4.30
N LYS A 306 -12.02 6.85 3.54
CA LYS A 306 -11.56 5.56 2.99
C LYS A 306 -10.06 5.45 2.70
N GLU A 307 -9.24 6.22 3.43
CA GLU A 307 -8.04 5.65 4.03
C GLU A 307 -8.35 5.44 5.51
N ALA A 308 -8.95 4.29 5.82
CA ALA A 308 -9.09 3.82 7.18
C ALA A 308 -8.55 2.39 7.28
N VAL A 309 -7.38 2.16 6.67
CA VAL A 309 -6.40 1.13 7.07
C VAL A 309 -5.03 1.59 6.54
N VAL A 310 -4.46 2.63 7.15
CA VAL A 310 -3.00 2.78 7.16
C VAL A 310 -2.60 2.68 8.63
N GLU A 311 -1.75 1.68 8.86
CA GLU A 311 -0.96 1.40 10.07
C GLU A 311 -1.70 0.85 11.28
N HIS A 312 -1.42 -0.40 11.62
CA HIS A 312 -0.65 -0.77 12.84
C HIS A 312 -0.13 -2.22 12.70
N THR A 313 1.17 -2.38 12.95
CA THR A 313 1.92 -3.56 13.44
C THR A 313 2.31 -4.74 12.52
N HIS A 314 3.56 -4.70 12.03
CA HIS A 314 4.59 -5.65 12.50
C HIS A 314 6.02 -5.14 12.26
N TYR A 315 6.58 -4.44 13.25
CA TYR A 315 8.01 -4.48 13.62
C TYR A 315 8.07 -4.27 15.14
N LEU A 316 8.20 -5.38 15.87
CA LEU A 316 8.79 -5.49 17.21
C LEU A 316 10.19 -6.09 16.94
N GLU A 317 11.32 -5.66 17.51
CA GLU A 317 11.64 -5.42 18.94
C GLU A 317 12.83 -4.39 19.07
N ILE A 318 12.78 -3.32 19.91
CA ILE A 318 13.26 -3.14 21.33
C ILE A 318 14.79 -2.86 21.44
N HIS A 319 15.41 -1.92 22.21
CA HIS A 319 15.11 -0.86 23.22
C HIS A 319 16.37 0.06 23.37
N SER A 320 16.29 1.34 23.77
CA SER A 320 16.41 1.96 25.13
C SER A 320 17.07 3.36 24.91
N SER A 321 16.93 4.45 25.68
CA SER A 321 16.61 4.72 27.08
C SER A 321 16.27 6.22 27.27
N ASP A 322 15.37 6.50 28.23
CA ASP A 322 15.26 7.68 29.12
C ASP A 322 15.19 9.12 28.55
N MET A 323 14.00 9.73 28.63
CA MET A 323 13.78 10.88 29.53
C MET A 323 12.28 11.17 29.73
N ASP A 324 11.92 11.32 31.00
CA ASP A 324 10.61 11.65 31.55
C ASP A 324 9.91 12.87 30.91
N MET A 325 8.60 12.78 30.70
CA MET A 325 7.64 13.63 31.41
C MET A 325 6.18 13.19 31.17
N ASP A 326 5.55 12.84 32.29
CA ASP A 326 4.13 12.92 32.64
C ASP A 326 3.14 13.38 31.55
N THR A 327 2.10 12.59 31.32
CA THR A 327 0.77 12.92 31.88
C THR A 327 -0.23 11.78 31.69
N ASP A 328 -0.81 11.42 32.82
CA ASP A 328 -1.96 10.55 33.09
C ASP A 328 -3.01 10.46 31.97
N ILE A 329 -3.52 9.25 31.72
CA ILE A 329 -4.93 8.92 31.93
C ILE A 329 -5.04 7.43 32.30
N ASN A 330 -5.37 7.28 33.56
CA ASN A 330 -5.85 6.13 34.30
C ASN A 330 -7.13 5.55 33.68
N ILE A 331 -7.25 4.22 33.53
CA ILE A 331 -8.41 3.41 33.93
C ILE A 331 -7.96 1.95 34.16
N SER A 332 -7.97 1.60 35.45
CA SER A 332 -7.98 0.30 36.13
C SER A 332 -8.52 -0.92 35.36
N GLN A 333 -7.76 -2.01 35.31
CA GLN A 333 -7.75 -3.18 36.24
C GLN A 333 -8.93 -4.16 36.08
N THR A 334 -8.61 -5.42 35.76
CA THR A 334 -9.05 -6.57 36.56
C THR A 334 -7.99 -7.68 36.59
N HIS A 335 -7.67 -8.09 37.81
CA HIS A 335 -6.75 -9.14 38.24
C HIS A 335 -7.02 -10.55 37.69
N THR A 336 -5.95 -11.33 37.56
CA THR A 336 -5.86 -12.67 38.19
C THR A 336 -4.42 -12.96 38.65
N HIS A 337 -4.24 -13.06 39.97
CA HIS A 337 -3.20 -13.80 40.72
C HIS A 337 -3.07 -15.26 40.21
N SER A 338 -2.05 -16.09 40.48
CA SER A 338 -0.74 -16.09 41.15
C SER A 338 -0.08 -17.44 40.76
N ILE A 339 1.24 -17.62 40.82
CA ILE A 339 2.03 -18.44 41.77
C ILE A 339 3.43 -18.49 41.12
N LEU A 340 4.44 -17.75 41.59
CA LEU A 340 5.46 -18.06 42.63
C LEU A 340 6.51 -19.12 42.27
N GLU A 341 7.75 -18.79 42.69
CA GLU A 341 9.02 -19.55 42.78
C GLU A 341 9.96 -19.58 41.57
N ASN A 342 11.28 -19.53 41.70
CA ASN A 342 12.24 -18.93 42.66
C ASN A 342 13.63 -19.09 41.99
N ASP A 343 14.59 -18.19 42.29
CA ASP A 343 16.05 -18.43 42.38
C ASP A 343 16.80 -19.07 41.17
N SER A 344 18.03 -18.78 40.77
CA SER A 344 19.20 -18.05 41.28
C SER A 344 20.33 -18.28 40.25
N ASN A 345 21.33 -17.37 40.21
CA ASN A 345 22.75 -17.63 39.84
C ASN A 345 23.06 -18.10 38.39
N THR A 346 24.18 -17.82 37.72
CA THR A 346 25.47 -17.15 37.97
C THR A 346 26.16 -17.03 36.60
N PHE A 347 26.99 -16.00 36.44
CA PHE A 347 28.00 -15.87 35.37
C PHE A 347 28.94 -17.08 35.27
N GLU A 348 29.36 -17.44 34.06
CA GLU A 348 30.78 -17.79 33.78
C GLU A 348 31.09 -17.79 32.27
N ASP A 349 32.13 -17.03 31.91
CA ASP A 349 32.82 -17.02 30.62
C ASP A 349 33.57 -18.33 30.37
N SER A 350 33.61 -18.80 29.13
CA SER A 350 34.77 -19.56 28.62
C SER A 350 34.86 -19.56 27.10
N ILE A 351 35.92 -18.91 26.61
CA ILE A 351 36.38 -18.93 25.23
C ILE A 351 37.27 -20.18 25.02
N GLN A 352 37.01 -20.96 23.97
CA GLN A 352 37.99 -21.87 23.37
C GLN A 352 37.97 -21.77 21.84
N TYR A 353 39.17 -21.64 21.25
CA TYR A 353 39.45 -21.45 19.83
C TYR A 353 39.71 -22.79 19.09
N LEU A 354 39.13 -22.89 17.87
CA LEU A 354 39.58 -23.55 16.61
C LEU A 354 39.57 -25.11 16.51
N PRO A 355 39.33 -25.71 15.31
CA PRO A 355 39.77 -25.23 14.00
C PRO A 355 38.81 -25.29 12.80
N PHE A 356 39.21 -24.52 11.78
CA PHE A 356 38.81 -24.49 10.38
C PHE A 356 38.69 -25.89 9.75
N ASN A 357 37.61 -26.12 8.98
CA ASN A 357 37.61 -27.00 7.81
C ASN A 357 36.70 -26.39 6.74
N SER A 358 37.26 -26.31 5.53
CA SER A 358 36.67 -25.88 4.28
C SER A 358 35.66 -26.91 3.78
N ASP A 359 34.48 -26.46 3.36
CA ASP A 359 33.93 -26.68 2.03
C ASP A 359 32.57 -25.95 1.92
N ASP A 360 32.26 -25.48 0.72
CA ASP A 360 31.04 -24.78 0.28
C ASP A 360 30.97 -23.26 0.52
N ALA A 361 31.53 -22.55 -0.45
CA ALA A 361 31.21 -21.16 -0.74
C ALA A 361 29.81 -21.07 -1.38
N GLU A 362 28.92 -20.33 -0.69
CA GLU A 362 28.02 -19.29 -1.22
C GLU A 362 26.79 -19.20 -0.30
N GLY A 363 26.89 -18.35 0.71
CA GLY A 363 25.79 -18.04 1.62
C GLY A 363 26.29 -17.18 2.77
N TYR A 364 25.37 -16.38 3.33
CA TYR A 364 25.49 -15.51 4.50
C TYR A 364 25.91 -14.05 4.19
N VAL A 365 25.32 -13.00 4.77
CA VAL A 365 24.16 -12.90 5.67
C VAL A 365 23.81 -11.42 5.84
N THR A 366 22.52 -11.14 5.96
CA THR A 366 22.02 -10.00 6.73
C THR A 366 22.33 -10.22 8.22
N LEU A 367 22.95 -9.25 8.91
CA LEU A 367 22.49 -8.77 10.22
C LEU A 367 23.29 -7.56 10.72
N SER A 368 22.53 -6.50 11.01
CA SER A 368 22.65 -5.47 12.04
C SER A 368 23.92 -5.31 12.89
N HIS A 369 24.35 -4.04 12.95
CA HIS A 369 24.99 -3.31 14.05
C HIS A 369 26.33 -3.81 14.63
N THR A 370 27.41 -3.12 14.25
CA THR A 370 28.40 -2.60 15.21
C THR A 370 29.02 -1.29 14.69
N GLN A 371 29.14 -0.32 15.59
CA GLN A 371 29.89 0.94 15.48
C GLN A 371 29.32 2.05 14.58
N TYR A 372 28.53 2.88 15.24
CA TYR A 372 28.16 4.25 14.90
C TYR A 372 29.38 5.11 14.49
N GLN A 373 29.47 5.41 13.19
CA GLN A 373 30.13 6.59 12.60
C GLN A 373 29.23 7.09 11.45
N PRO A 374 29.18 8.41 11.18
CA PRO A 374 27.94 9.09 10.78
C PRO A 374 27.48 8.79 9.34
N GLU A 375 26.28 8.20 9.22
CA GLU A 375 25.55 7.96 7.96
C GLU A 375 24.88 9.22 7.37
N GLU A 376 25.01 10.39 8.01
CA GLU A 376 24.51 11.66 7.45
C GLU A 376 25.21 12.04 6.12
N SER A 377 26.44 11.58 5.91
CA SER A 377 27.26 11.95 4.75
C SER A 377 26.76 11.32 3.44
N THR A 378 26.26 10.09 3.49
CA THR A 378 25.83 9.34 2.28
C THR A 378 24.44 9.78 1.83
N ALA A 379 23.52 10.01 2.77
CA ALA A 379 22.19 10.53 2.48
C ALA A 379 22.25 11.95 1.88
N THR A 380 23.09 12.82 2.45
CA THR A 380 23.29 14.19 1.94
C THR A 380 23.95 14.19 0.55
N LEU A 381 24.89 13.28 0.31
CA LEU A 381 25.55 13.11 -0.99
C LEU A 381 24.61 12.53 -2.07
N LEU A 382 23.71 11.62 -1.71
CA LEU A 382 22.68 11.09 -2.61
C LEU A 382 21.63 12.16 -2.96
N LEU A 383 21.22 12.98 -1.98
CA LEU A 383 20.29 14.08 -2.20
C LEU A 383 20.89 15.14 -3.12
N SER A 384 22.15 15.54 -2.87
CA SER A 384 22.86 16.51 -3.71
C SER A 384 23.11 15.97 -5.12
N SER A 385 23.39 14.67 -5.27
CA SER A 385 23.55 14.02 -6.57
C SER A 385 22.25 13.99 -7.38
N ASN A 386 21.11 13.73 -6.73
CA ASN A 386 19.81 13.72 -7.41
C ASN A 386 19.37 15.13 -7.80
N GLU A 387 19.62 16.14 -6.96
CA GLU A 387 19.34 17.52 -7.30
C GLU A 387 20.23 18.04 -8.45
N ALA A 388 21.52 17.66 -8.47
CA ALA A 388 22.42 17.97 -9.57
C ALA A 388 21.88 17.46 -10.92
N LYS A 389 21.38 16.21 -10.96
CA LYS A 389 20.76 15.63 -12.16
C LYS A 389 19.54 16.42 -12.63
N LEU A 390 18.70 16.93 -11.72
CA LEU A 390 17.55 17.76 -12.09
C LEU A 390 18.00 19.06 -12.76
N TYR A 391 19.06 19.70 -12.27
CA TYR A 391 19.63 20.90 -12.91
C TYR A 391 20.19 20.57 -14.28
N LEU A 392 20.92 19.47 -14.42
CA LEU A 392 21.43 19.00 -15.71
C LEU A 392 20.29 18.76 -16.71
N GLN A 393 19.22 18.07 -16.30
CA GLN A 393 18.07 17.76 -17.14
C GLN A 393 17.29 19.03 -17.54
N ARG A 394 17.09 19.97 -16.61
CA ARG A 394 16.47 21.27 -16.91
C ARG A 394 17.31 22.10 -17.86
N GLY A 395 18.63 22.12 -17.67
CA GLY A 395 19.57 22.77 -18.58
C GLY A 395 19.49 22.23 -20.00
N ASN A 396 19.33 20.91 -20.16
CA ASN A 396 19.13 20.29 -21.48
C ASN A 396 17.84 20.78 -22.14
N ALA A 397 16.73 20.75 -21.41
CA ALA A 397 15.45 21.22 -21.91
C ALA A 397 15.47 22.72 -22.28
N ARG A 398 16.20 23.55 -21.51
CA ARG A 398 16.42 24.96 -21.83
C ARG A 398 17.27 25.16 -23.09
N CYS A 399 18.31 24.36 -23.30
CA CYS A 399 19.10 24.37 -24.53
C CYS A 399 18.23 24.11 -25.77
N ASP A 400 17.32 23.13 -25.70
CA ASP A 400 16.42 22.81 -26.83
C ASP A 400 15.35 23.89 -27.05
N LEU A 401 15.05 24.70 -26.04
CA LEU A 401 14.27 25.94 -26.16
C LEU A 401 15.08 27.14 -26.66
N ASN A 402 16.37 26.97 -26.94
CA ASN A 402 17.35 28.03 -27.24
C ASN A 402 17.55 29.05 -26.10
N ASP A 403 17.15 28.73 -24.86
CA ASP A 403 17.51 29.49 -23.67
C ASP A 403 18.88 29.05 -23.15
N TYR A 404 19.92 29.40 -23.91
CA TYR A 404 21.29 29.02 -23.57
C TYR A 404 21.79 29.71 -22.28
N SER A 405 21.30 30.92 -21.98
CA SER A 405 21.60 31.63 -20.73
C SER A 405 21.11 30.85 -19.51
N GLY A 406 19.82 30.50 -19.48
CA GLY A 406 19.24 29.73 -18.38
C GLY A 406 19.80 28.31 -18.31
N ALA A 407 20.20 27.72 -19.44
CA ALA A 407 20.90 26.44 -19.45
C ALA A 407 22.28 26.52 -18.78
N ILE A 408 23.07 27.56 -19.06
CA ILE A 408 24.38 27.78 -18.42
C ILE A 408 24.25 27.95 -16.91
N GLU A 409 23.23 28.68 -16.45
CA GLU A 409 22.95 28.83 -15.01
C GLU A 409 22.65 27.47 -14.36
N ASP A 410 21.81 26.65 -14.99
CA ASP A 410 21.46 25.32 -14.51
C ASP A 410 22.67 24.38 -14.49
N TYR A 411 23.44 24.28 -15.57
CA TYR A 411 24.67 23.49 -15.58
C TYR A 411 25.68 23.99 -14.55
N THR A 412 25.71 25.29 -14.27
CA THR A 412 26.57 25.84 -13.21
C THR A 412 26.12 25.43 -11.82
N GLN A 413 24.82 25.37 -11.53
CA GLN A 413 24.36 24.80 -10.26
C GLN A 413 24.65 23.29 -10.19
N SER A 414 24.40 22.55 -11.27
CA SER A 414 24.76 21.12 -11.36
C SER A 414 26.23 20.89 -11.04
N LEU A 415 27.14 21.67 -11.61
CA LEU A 415 28.60 21.55 -11.40
C LEU A 415 29.07 22.04 -10.03
N LYS A 416 28.30 22.88 -9.32
CA LYS A 416 28.59 23.18 -7.92
C LYS A 416 28.29 21.97 -7.02
N MET A 417 27.27 21.19 -7.36
CA MET A 417 26.85 20.01 -6.61
C MET A 417 27.70 18.78 -6.96
N ASP A 418 27.97 18.58 -8.24
CA ASP A 418 28.87 17.54 -8.75
C ASP A 418 29.97 18.15 -9.66
N PRO A 419 31.11 18.56 -9.08
CA PRO A 419 32.20 19.17 -9.83
C PRO A 419 32.94 18.21 -10.76
N HIS A 420 32.70 16.90 -10.68
CA HIS A 420 33.41 15.87 -11.44
C HIS A 420 32.54 15.26 -12.56
N ASP A 421 31.43 15.91 -12.93
CA ASP A 421 30.60 15.49 -14.07
C ASP A 421 31.16 16.06 -15.40
N PRO A 422 31.85 15.25 -16.23
CA PRO A 422 32.35 15.70 -17.53
C PRO A 422 31.22 16.09 -18.49
N GLN A 423 30.05 15.45 -18.38
CA GLN A 423 28.93 15.71 -19.28
C GLN A 423 28.35 17.11 -19.03
N ALA A 424 28.25 17.54 -17.77
CA ALA A 424 27.81 18.89 -17.42
C ALA A 424 28.76 19.96 -17.97
N TYR A 425 30.08 19.76 -17.89
CA TYR A 425 31.05 20.67 -18.52
C TYR A 425 30.88 20.75 -20.04
N VAL A 426 30.76 19.62 -20.74
CA VAL A 426 30.56 19.63 -22.20
C VAL A 426 29.27 20.34 -22.57
N ARG A 427 28.17 20.07 -21.87
CA ARG A 427 26.88 20.71 -22.13
C ARG A 427 26.91 22.22 -21.88
N ARG A 428 27.58 22.66 -20.81
CA ARG A 428 27.79 24.09 -20.54
C ARG A 428 28.71 24.75 -21.57
N GLY A 429 29.78 24.07 -21.97
CA GLY A 429 30.70 24.51 -23.02
C GLY A 429 30.00 24.68 -24.37
N ASN A 430 29.14 23.74 -24.74
CA ASN A 430 28.31 23.83 -25.95
C ASN A 430 27.35 25.04 -25.89
N ALA A 431 26.68 25.25 -24.76
CA ALA A 431 25.78 26.39 -24.57
C ALA A 431 26.53 27.74 -24.63
N ARG A 432 27.73 27.83 -24.02
CA ARG A 432 28.62 28.99 -24.11
C ARG A 432 29.09 29.26 -25.53
N PHE A 433 29.46 28.21 -26.27
CA PHE A 433 29.82 28.31 -27.68
C PHE A 433 28.69 28.91 -28.52
N LEU A 434 27.44 28.48 -28.31
CA LEU A 434 26.28 29.02 -29.00
C LEU A 434 26.01 30.49 -28.67
N LEU A 435 26.33 30.93 -27.44
CA LEU A 435 26.32 32.35 -27.05
C LEU A 435 27.58 33.13 -27.47
N LYS A 436 28.52 32.49 -28.18
CA LYS A 436 29.81 33.04 -28.59
C LYS A 436 30.75 33.41 -27.43
N ASP A 437 30.52 32.86 -26.24
CA ASP A 437 31.49 32.88 -25.15
C ASP A 437 32.54 31.79 -25.38
N TYR A 438 33.43 32.04 -26.34
CA TYR A 438 34.45 31.08 -26.75
C TYR A 438 35.47 30.78 -25.66
N ARG A 439 35.82 31.77 -24.82
CA ARG A 439 36.77 31.57 -23.72
C ARG A 439 36.18 30.66 -22.65
N GLY A 440 34.96 30.95 -22.20
CA GLY A 440 34.28 30.11 -21.22
C GLY A 440 33.99 28.69 -21.75
N ALA A 441 33.77 28.53 -23.05
CA ALA A 441 33.64 27.21 -23.67
C ALA A 441 34.95 26.41 -23.64
N ILE A 442 36.08 27.05 -23.95
CA ILE A 442 37.42 26.41 -23.86
C ILE A 442 37.72 25.96 -22.43
N ASP A 443 37.42 26.80 -21.44
CA ASP A 443 37.63 26.46 -20.03
C ASP A 443 36.84 25.21 -19.65
N ASP A 444 35.55 25.15 -20.01
CA ASP A 444 34.69 24.00 -19.72
C ASP A 444 35.16 22.72 -20.43
N TYR A 445 35.48 22.78 -21.72
CA TYR A 445 36.02 21.60 -22.42
C TYR A 445 37.36 21.15 -21.85
N THR A 446 38.19 22.09 -21.38
CA THR A 446 39.47 21.76 -20.75
C THR A 446 39.26 21.07 -19.41
N GLN A 447 38.29 21.50 -18.60
CA GLN A 447 37.90 20.78 -17.38
C GLN A 447 37.37 19.38 -17.70
N CYS A 448 36.50 19.24 -18.71
CA CYS A 448 36.03 17.93 -19.15
C CYS A 448 37.19 17.00 -19.55
N LEU A 449 38.15 17.50 -20.33
CA LEU A 449 39.31 16.71 -20.78
C LEU A 449 40.32 16.43 -19.66
N TRP A 450 40.34 17.25 -18.61
CA TRP A 450 41.10 16.95 -17.40
C TRP A 450 40.49 15.76 -16.64
N ILE A 451 39.16 15.71 -16.54
CA ILE A 451 38.42 14.62 -15.89
C ILE A 451 38.41 13.35 -16.75
N ASN A 452 38.14 13.48 -18.05
CA ASN A 452 38.08 12.40 -19.02
C ASN A 452 38.98 12.68 -20.24
N PRO A 453 40.29 12.34 -20.15
CA PRO A 453 41.25 12.61 -21.21
C PRO A 453 41.01 11.85 -22.53
N ASN A 454 40.18 10.81 -22.50
CA ASN A 454 39.92 9.94 -23.66
C ASN A 454 38.65 10.35 -24.44
N ASP A 455 38.03 11.48 -24.11
CA ASP A 455 36.87 11.97 -24.86
C ASP A 455 37.27 12.67 -26.17
N ALA A 456 37.38 11.87 -27.22
CA ALA A 456 37.68 12.32 -28.57
C ALA A 456 36.71 13.41 -29.09
N LYS A 457 35.42 13.35 -28.72
CA LYS A 457 34.43 14.33 -29.19
C LYS A 457 34.68 15.71 -28.58
N THR A 458 35.06 15.75 -27.31
CA THR A 458 35.36 17.01 -26.62
C THR A 458 36.61 17.70 -27.19
N TYR A 459 37.62 16.96 -27.65
CA TYR A 459 38.73 17.54 -28.40
C TYR A 459 38.27 18.19 -29.71
N ILE A 460 37.35 17.57 -30.46
CA ILE A 460 36.76 18.20 -31.66
C ILE A 460 36.02 19.48 -31.28
N SER A 461 35.16 19.43 -30.26
CA SER A 461 34.41 20.60 -29.80
C SER A 461 35.33 21.75 -29.41
N ARG A 462 36.39 21.49 -28.63
CA ARG A 462 37.37 22.51 -28.24
C ARG A 462 38.19 23.02 -29.43
N GLY A 463 38.59 22.12 -30.33
CA GLY A 463 39.26 22.47 -31.59
C GLY A 463 38.41 23.38 -32.48
N ASN A 464 37.10 23.14 -32.55
CA ASN A 464 36.17 23.98 -33.29
C ASN A 464 36.12 25.39 -32.68
N VAL A 465 36.13 25.53 -31.35
CA VAL A 465 36.18 26.84 -30.68
C VAL A 465 37.49 27.57 -30.98
N TYR A 466 38.63 26.87 -30.97
CA TYR A 466 39.91 27.46 -31.36
C TYR A 466 39.91 27.93 -32.82
N CYS A 467 39.27 27.20 -33.73
CA CYS A 467 39.08 27.64 -35.11
C CYS A 467 38.27 28.94 -35.21
N GLU A 468 37.19 29.10 -34.43
CA GLU A 468 36.40 30.34 -34.39
C GLU A 468 37.19 31.52 -33.82
N LEU A 469 38.16 31.27 -32.95
CA LEU A 469 39.10 32.26 -32.43
C LEU A 469 40.32 32.48 -33.34
N GLU A 470 40.36 31.83 -34.51
CA GLU A 470 41.48 31.81 -35.46
C GLU A 470 42.81 31.25 -34.89
N ASP A 471 42.77 30.59 -33.73
CA ASP A 471 43.91 29.82 -33.20
C ASP A 471 43.96 28.44 -33.83
N TYR A 472 44.30 28.43 -35.11
CA TYR A 472 44.40 27.18 -35.87
C TYR A 472 45.48 26.24 -35.31
N THR A 473 46.49 26.76 -34.60
CA THR A 473 47.57 25.95 -34.01
C THR A 473 47.04 25.07 -32.89
N ALA A 474 46.29 25.66 -31.96
CA ALA A 474 45.65 24.90 -30.89
C ALA A 474 44.58 23.95 -31.45
N ALA A 475 43.80 24.39 -32.45
CA ALA A 475 42.79 23.54 -33.09
C ALA A 475 43.40 22.26 -33.71
N ILE A 476 44.48 22.39 -34.48
CA ILE A 476 45.18 21.25 -35.10
C ILE A 476 45.69 20.27 -34.05
N LYS A 477 46.19 20.77 -32.91
CA LYS A 477 46.65 19.93 -31.80
C LYS A 477 45.50 19.09 -31.24
N ASP A 478 44.35 19.70 -30.98
CA ASP A 478 43.18 19.01 -30.46
C ASP A 478 42.61 17.99 -31.46
N TYR A 479 42.50 18.34 -32.75
CA TYR A 479 42.07 17.35 -33.76
C TYR A 479 43.06 16.20 -33.90
N THR A 480 44.36 16.46 -33.74
CA THR A 480 45.37 15.40 -33.75
C THR A 480 45.21 14.48 -32.56
N GLN A 481 44.98 15.02 -31.36
CA GLN A 481 44.68 14.21 -30.17
C GLN A 481 43.42 13.36 -30.36
N CYS A 482 42.37 13.92 -30.97
CA CYS A 482 41.18 13.14 -31.35
C CYS A 482 41.52 11.97 -32.29
N LEU A 483 42.39 12.18 -33.27
CA LEU A 483 42.79 11.15 -34.24
C LEU A 483 43.75 10.11 -33.67
N GLU A 484 44.52 10.46 -32.64
CA GLU A 484 45.30 9.50 -31.85
C GLU A 484 44.38 8.56 -31.06
N LEU A 485 43.27 9.09 -30.52
CA LEU A 485 42.27 8.29 -29.81
C LEU A 485 41.37 7.49 -30.75
N ASN A 486 41.00 8.07 -31.89
CA ASN A 486 40.17 7.43 -32.91
C ASN A 486 40.64 7.82 -34.32
N SER A 487 41.45 6.94 -34.91
CA SER A 487 42.06 7.12 -36.23
C SER A 487 41.09 7.11 -37.41
N ASN A 488 39.83 6.70 -37.21
CA ASN A 488 38.80 6.68 -38.25
C ASN A 488 37.76 7.79 -38.07
N ASN A 489 38.08 8.85 -37.31
CA ASN A 489 37.17 9.98 -37.12
C ASN A 489 37.23 10.95 -38.32
N ALA A 490 36.25 10.82 -39.22
CA ALA A 490 36.16 11.68 -40.41
C ALA A 490 36.00 13.17 -40.05
N GLU A 491 35.21 13.51 -39.03
CA GLU A 491 35.00 14.90 -38.61
C GLU A 491 36.31 15.57 -38.18
N ALA A 492 37.14 14.86 -37.42
CA ALA A 492 38.46 15.36 -37.03
C ALA A 492 39.38 15.59 -38.24
N TYR A 493 39.41 14.68 -39.22
CA TYR A 493 40.22 14.87 -40.44
C TYR A 493 39.80 16.11 -41.22
N ILE A 494 38.50 16.30 -41.48
CA ILE A 494 38.04 17.45 -42.27
C ILE A 494 38.27 18.77 -41.52
N ASN A 495 38.05 18.79 -40.21
CA ASN A 495 38.26 20.00 -39.40
C ASN A 495 39.76 20.33 -39.30
N ARG A 496 40.63 19.33 -39.15
CA ARG A 496 42.10 19.52 -39.18
C ARG A 496 42.61 19.98 -40.55
N ALA A 497 42.09 19.42 -41.64
CA ALA A 497 42.41 19.84 -43.00
C ALA A 497 42.04 21.30 -43.25
N ASN A 498 40.84 21.70 -42.81
CA ASN A 498 40.36 23.09 -42.91
C ASN A 498 41.25 24.05 -42.10
N ALA A 499 41.61 23.69 -40.86
CA ALA A 499 42.51 24.50 -40.03
C ALA A 499 43.91 24.64 -40.66
N ARG A 500 44.49 23.55 -41.17
CA ARG A 500 45.79 23.56 -41.90
C ARG A 500 45.74 24.41 -43.16
N SER A 501 44.66 24.31 -43.93
CA SER A 501 44.43 25.13 -45.12
C SER A 501 44.36 26.63 -44.78
N ARG A 502 43.71 27.00 -43.66
CA ARG A 502 43.69 28.38 -43.14
C ARG A 502 45.07 28.87 -42.70
N GLN A 503 45.91 28.00 -42.15
CA GLN A 503 47.33 28.28 -41.87
C GLN A 503 48.23 28.32 -43.12
N LYS A 504 47.68 28.03 -44.30
CA LYS A 504 48.42 27.89 -45.57
C LYS A 504 49.37 26.69 -45.61
N ASP A 505 49.24 25.75 -44.67
CA ASP A 505 49.87 24.43 -44.76
C ASP A 505 49.06 23.53 -45.68
N TYR A 506 49.12 23.85 -46.97
CA TYR A 506 48.31 23.17 -47.99
C TYR A 506 48.76 21.73 -48.22
N HIS A 507 50.01 21.37 -47.92
CA HIS A 507 50.52 20.02 -48.14
C HIS A 507 49.86 19.04 -47.14
N SER A 508 49.97 19.34 -45.84
CA SER A 508 49.35 18.53 -44.79
C SER A 508 47.81 18.58 -44.86
N ALA A 509 47.22 19.68 -45.34
CA ALA A 509 45.78 19.76 -45.56
C ALA A 509 45.30 18.77 -46.64
N ILE A 510 46.06 18.60 -47.73
CA ILE A 510 45.71 17.65 -48.81
C ILE A 510 45.76 16.21 -48.30
N GLU A 511 46.71 15.86 -47.43
CA GLU A 511 46.78 14.54 -46.78
C GLU A 511 45.52 14.27 -45.96
N ASP A 512 45.15 15.19 -45.06
CA ASP A 512 43.95 15.06 -44.23
C ASP A 512 42.66 15.03 -45.07
N TYR A 513 42.54 15.84 -46.12
CA TYR A 513 41.40 15.75 -47.05
C TYR A 513 41.35 14.40 -47.76
N THR A 514 42.51 13.81 -48.05
CA THR A 514 42.59 12.49 -48.69
C THR A 514 42.14 11.39 -47.74
N ASP A 515 42.56 11.44 -46.48
CA ASP A 515 42.08 10.53 -45.44
C ASP A 515 40.57 10.68 -45.18
N PHE A 516 40.07 11.93 -45.13
CA PHE A 516 38.63 12.17 -45.05
C PHE A 516 37.87 11.58 -46.23
N LEU A 517 38.35 11.77 -47.46
CA LEU A 517 37.72 11.26 -48.69
C LEU A 517 37.83 9.74 -48.82
N ARG A 518 38.78 9.09 -48.14
CA ARG A 518 38.83 7.63 -48.02
C ARG A 518 37.66 7.11 -47.19
N LEU A 519 37.27 7.83 -46.14
CA LEU A 519 36.10 7.52 -45.31
C LEU A 519 34.79 7.97 -45.96
N ASN A 520 34.80 9.11 -46.67
CA ASN A 520 33.65 9.74 -47.32
C ASN A 520 33.91 10.00 -48.82
N PRO A 521 33.90 8.96 -49.67
CA PRO A 521 34.28 9.08 -51.09
C PRO A 521 33.30 9.86 -51.97
N ASN A 522 32.18 10.30 -51.39
CA ASN A 522 31.11 11.01 -52.08
C ASN A 522 31.01 12.49 -51.65
N ASP A 523 31.86 12.97 -50.74
CA ASP A 523 31.76 14.34 -50.25
C ASP A 523 32.32 15.35 -51.27
N ALA A 524 31.40 16.04 -51.95
CA ALA A 524 31.75 17.04 -52.97
C ALA A 524 32.52 18.23 -52.38
N LYS A 525 32.18 18.67 -51.16
CA LYS A 525 32.82 19.83 -50.53
C LYS A 525 34.28 19.53 -50.23
N ALA A 526 34.59 18.33 -49.76
CA ALA A 526 35.96 17.90 -49.49
C ALA A 526 36.80 17.79 -50.77
N TYR A 527 36.26 17.27 -51.88
CA TYR A 527 36.95 17.31 -53.17
C TYR A 527 37.24 18.75 -53.63
N ILE A 528 36.27 19.66 -53.50
CA ILE A 528 36.48 21.09 -53.81
C ILE A 528 37.57 21.68 -52.92
N SER A 529 37.52 21.44 -51.61
CA SER A 529 38.51 21.96 -50.65
C SER A 529 39.91 21.41 -50.91
N ARG A 530 40.05 20.12 -51.26
CA ARG A 530 41.33 19.52 -51.65
C ARG A 530 41.84 20.06 -52.98
N GLY A 531 40.97 20.21 -53.98
CA GLY A 531 41.30 20.83 -55.26
C GLY A 531 41.77 22.28 -55.12
N ASN A 532 41.12 23.04 -54.23
CA ASN A 532 41.54 24.41 -53.89
C ASN A 532 42.94 24.43 -53.26
N ALA A 533 43.21 23.54 -52.30
CA ALA A 533 44.53 23.43 -51.67
C ALA A 533 45.62 23.03 -52.69
N ARG A 534 45.35 22.05 -53.58
CA ARG A 534 46.24 21.65 -54.68
C ARG A 534 46.53 22.81 -55.63
N SER A 535 45.51 23.59 -55.98
CA SER A 535 45.67 24.78 -56.83
C SER A 535 46.56 25.83 -56.17
N LYS A 536 46.51 26.01 -54.84
CA LYS A 536 47.41 26.93 -54.12
C LYS A 536 48.87 26.46 -54.13
N LEU A 537 49.10 25.15 -54.21
CA LEU A 537 50.43 24.54 -54.43
C LEU A 537 50.85 24.46 -55.90
N LYS A 538 50.03 24.98 -56.83
CA LYS A 538 50.23 24.91 -58.30
C LYS A 538 50.17 23.49 -58.88
N ASP A 539 49.64 22.51 -58.15
CA ASP A 539 49.26 21.21 -58.70
C ASP A 539 47.89 21.34 -59.41
N TYR A 540 47.92 21.95 -60.59
CA TYR A 540 46.72 22.17 -61.38
C TYR A 540 46.13 20.85 -61.93
N SER A 541 46.98 19.85 -62.21
CA SER A 541 46.56 18.51 -62.63
C SER A 541 45.67 17.84 -61.59
N GLY A 542 46.14 17.74 -60.35
CA GLY A 542 45.38 17.11 -59.26
C GLY A 542 44.14 17.92 -58.87
N ALA A 543 44.20 19.26 -58.98
CA ALA A 543 43.02 20.10 -58.76
C ALA A 543 41.93 19.86 -59.80
N ILE A 544 42.28 19.77 -61.09
CA ILE A 544 41.33 19.46 -62.17
C ILE A 544 40.70 18.08 -61.97
N GLU A 545 41.47 17.08 -61.53
CA GLU A 545 40.94 15.74 -61.26
C GLU A 545 39.89 15.77 -60.13
N ASP A 546 40.18 16.47 -59.03
CA ASP A 546 39.23 16.62 -57.92
C ASP A 546 37.95 17.34 -58.36
N TYR A 547 38.05 18.42 -59.14
CA TYR A 547 36.87 19.12 -59.66
C TYR A 547 36.06 18.28 -60.65
N LYS A 548 36.72 17.52 -61.52
CA LYS A 548 36.04 16.61 -62.46
C LYS A 548 35.24 15.55 -61.71
N ARG A 549 35.75 15.03 -60.60
CA ARG A 549 35.08 14.01 -59.79
C ARG A 549 33.81 14.50 -59.11
N VAL A 550 33.75 15.80 -58.79
CA VAL A 550 32.52 16.46 -58.34
C VAL A 550 31.53 16.62 -59.49
N TRP A 551 32.01 17.10 -60.64
CA TRP A 551 31.17 17.34 -61.82
C TRP A 551 30.57 16.06 -62.41
N SER A 552 31.34 14.99 -62.51
CA SER A 552 30.86 13.70 -63.06
C SER A 552 29.72 13.11 -62.22
N LYS A 553 29.81 13.23 -60.89
CA LYS A 553 28.75 12.76 -59.97
C LYS A 553 27.52 13.67 -59.99
N ALA A 554 27.71 14.99 -60.14
CA ALA A 554 26.60 15.92 -60.30
C ALA A 554 25.78 15.63 -61.58
N ILE A 555 26.44 15.19 -62.67
CA ILE A 555 25.78 14.76 -63.91
C ILE A 555 25.00 13.44 -63.72
N GLU A 556 25.53 12.47 -62.98
CA GLU A 556 24.84 11.21 -62.71
C GLU A 556 23.54 11.40 -61.89
N GLN A 557 23.44 12.48 -61.11
CA GLN A 557 22.26 12.80 -60.28
C GLN A 557 21.24 13.71 -60.98
N LEU A 558 21.55 14.26 -62.15
CA LEU A 558 20.55 14.98 -62.94
C LEU A 558 19.52 13.97 -63.50
N PRO A 559 18.21 14.27 -63.43
CA PRO A 559 17.23 13.42 -64.07
C PRO A 559 17.57 13.34 -65.56
N LYS A 560 17.75 12.12 -66.08
CA LYS A 560 17.91 11.90 -67.51
C LYS A 560 16.71 12.54 -68.20
N LEU A 561 16.90 13.71 -68.81
CA LEU A 561 15.97 14.22 -69.80
C LEU A 561 15.89 13.12 -70.87
N SER A 562 14.72 12.49 -70.97
CA SER A 562 14.45 11.49 -71.99
C SER A 562 14.78 12.08 -73.34
N SER A 563 15.54 11.33 -74.12
CA SER A 563 15.89 11.59 -75.51
C SER A 563 14.67 11.45 -76.44
N GLU A 564 13.56 12.11 -76.12
CA GLU A 564 12.32 12.13 -76.91
C GLU A 564 11.81 13.56 -77.22
N GLN A 565 12.59 14.62 -76.93
CA GLN A 565 12.24 16.00 -77.31
C GLN A 565 13.37 16.76 -78.05
N MET A 566 14.10 16.06 -78.91
CA MET A 566 14.83 16.64 -80.05
C MET A 566 14.33 15.98 -81.32
#